data_AF-A0AAD9TWX7-F1
#
_entry.id   AF-A0AAD9TWX7-F1
#
_cell.length_a   1.000
_cell.length_b   1.000
_cell.length_c   1.000
_cell.angle_alpha   90.00
_cell.angle_beta   90.00
_cell.angle_gamma   90.00
#
_symmetry.space_group_name_H-M   'P 1'
#
loop_
_entity.id
_entity.type
_entity.pdbx_description
1 polymer ?
#
loop_
_entity_poly.entity_id
_entity_poly.type
_entity_poly.pdbx_seq_one_letter_code
_entity_poly.pdbx_strand_id
1 'polypeptide(L)'
;MKESYDSLVLWNFSILWVIWLDRNRRILRKLKRRTFFCGIKLIILLLYGHPSLKILETILYFASCWIGSARWIGNCGFSIGIDDVQPKKELSDKKGKLISENYEVCNVKINEFHEGKLKLKPGCDSARTLEDVITDILNRIREDAGKECMKGLPWRNSPLIMSQCGSKGSPINISQMVACVGQQSVGGHRAPNGFIDRSLPHFPRQSKSPAAKGFVANSFYSGLTPTEFFFHTMGGREGLVDTAVKTADTGYMFRRLIKALEDLFIHYDNTVWNASGGIVQFLYGDDGMDPVEMEGNSGDPLNFGRLLMNVEATCPARGNKYLSPQEISEMVEKHVAGYGMNPDKTCSEAHQFSEKIL
;
A
#
# COMPACT_ATOMS: atom_id res chain seq x y z
N MET A 1 -10.32 11.98 -36.79
CA MET A 1 -11.56 12.17 -36.01
C MET A 1 -12.20 10.81 -35.77
N LYS A 2 -11.86 10.17 -34.65
CA LYS A 2 -12.72 9.22 -33.92
C LYS A 2 -12.06 8.98 -32.57
N GLU A 3 -12.77 9.50 -31.58
CA GLU A 3 -12.59 9.55 -30.14
C GLU A 3 -11.74 8.43 -29.51
N SER A 4 -10.68 8.86 -28.81
CA SER A 4 -10.04 8.08 -27.75
C SER A 4 -11.02 7.89 -26.61
N TYR A 5 -11.20 6.64 -26.18
CA TYR A 5 -11.78 6.34 -24.87
C TYR A 5 -10.81 6.83 -23.80
N ASP A 6 -11.11 7.98 -23.21
CA ASP A 6 -10.46 8.48 -22.01
C ASP A 6 -10.75 7.53 -20.85
N SER A 7 -9.75 6.72 -20.53
CA SER A 7 -9.60 6.04 -19.26
C SER A 7 -9.59 7.08 -18.12
N LEU A 8 -10.74 7.25 -17.49
CA LEU A 8 -10.96 8.10 -16.32
C LEU A 8 -10.20 7.55 -15.10
N VAL A 9 -8.91 7.88 -15.03
CA VAL A 9 -8.09 7.70 -13.82
C VAL A 9 -8.48 8.80 -12.84
N LEU A 10 -9.44 8.52 -11.95
CA LEU A 10 -9.84 9.42 -10.87
C LEU A 10 -8.70 9.54 -9.83
N TRP A 11 -7.94 10.63 -9.93
CA TRP A 11 -6.85 10.95 -9.01
C TRP A 11 -7.36 11.55 -7.69
N ASN A 12 -6.89 10.96 -6.59
CA ASN A 12 -7.35 11.20 -5.22
C ASN A 12 -6.64 12.38 -4.55
N PHE A 13 -7.36 13.48 -4.33
CA PHE A 13 -7.05 14.46 -3.28
C PHE A 13 -8.25 14.53 -2.34
N SER A 14 -8.10 14.14 -1.08
CA SER A 14 -9.13 14.37 -0.05
C SER A 14 -8.53 14.41 1.35
N ILE A 15 -8.61 15.60 1.96
CA ILE A 15 -8.56 15.80 3.40
C ILE A 15 -10.02 15.80 3.87
N LEU A 16 -10.38 14.90 4.78
CA LEU A 16 -11.68 14.89 5.48
C LEU A 16 -11.45 14.59 6.97
N TRP A 17 -12.34 15.06 7.85
CA TRP A 17 -12.28 14.85 9.31
C TRP A 17 -13.12 13.63 9.73
N VAL A 18 -12.69 12.88 10.77
CA VAL A 18 -13.53 11.81 11.37
C VAL A 18 -14.61 12.49 12.17
N ILE A 19 -15.85 12.28 11.75
CA ILE A 19 -17.00 12.47 12.61
C ILE A 19 -17.26 11.13 13.28
N TRP A 20 -16.99 11.05 14.59
CA TRP A 20 -17.66 10.07 15.43
C TRP A 20 -19.13 10.48 15.45
N LEU A 21 -19.98 9.76 14.70
CA LEU A 21 -21.42 9.95 14.67
C LEU A 21 -22.04 9.11 15.80
N ASP A 22 -21.83 9.51 17.04
CA ASP A 22 -22.85 9.25 18.05
C ASP A 22 -23.95 10.27 17.80
N ARG A 23 -25.21 9.82 17.81
CA ARG A 23 -26.41 10.59 17.45
C ARG A 23 -26.50 11.93 18.18
N ASN A 24 -25.73 12.16 19.25
CA ASN A 24 -25.72 13.38 20.03
C ASN A 24 -24.37 14.08 20.27
N ARG A 25 -23.20 13.55 19.85
CA ARG A 25 -21.91 14.25 20.06
C ARG A 25 -20.89 14.01 18.95
N ARG A 26 -20.54 15.07 18.21
CA ARG A 26 -19.38 15.07 17.31
C ARG A 26 -18.10 15.21 18.12
N ILE A 27 -17.44 14.11 18.44
CA ILE A 27 -16.08 14.15 19.00
C ILE A 27 -15.09 14.10 17.83
N LEU A 28 -14.33 15.18 17.66
CA LEU A 28 -13.42 15.37 16.53
C LEU A 28 -12.08 14.64 16.78
N ARG A 29 -11.74 13.67 15.90
CA ARG A 29 -10.39 13.10 15.81
C ARG A 29 -9.85 13.20 14.38
N LYS A 30 -8.52 13.36 14.24
CA LYS A 30 -7.82 13.54 12.96
C LYS A 30 -7.92 12.27 12.08
N LEU A 31 -8.42 12.42 10.85
CA LEU A 31 -8.52 11.34 9.84
C LEU A 31 -7.22 11.29 9.01
N LYS A 32 -6.73 10.09 8.69
CA LYS A 32 -5.59 9.86 7.76
C LYS A 32 -6.06 9.06 6.53
N ARG A 33 -5.21 8.87 5.50
CA ARG A 33 -5.55 8.11 4.26
C ARG A 33 -6.25 6.78 4.52
N ARG A 34 -5.75 6.03 5.51
CA ARG A 34 -6.28 4.72 5.91
C ARG A 34 -7.77 4.82 6.22
N THR A 35 -8.21 5.86 6.92
CA THR A 35 -9.62 6.07 7.27
C THR A 35 -10.50 6.60 6.14
N PHE A 36 -9.95 7.15 5.05
CA PHE A 36 -10.78 7.61 3.91
C PHE A 36 -11.01 6.49 2.88
N PHE A 37 -9.97 5.72 2.54
CA PHE A 37 -10.13 4.56 1.64
C PHE A 37 -10.75 3.35 2.35
N CYS A 38 -10.34 3.08 3.60
CA CYS A 38 -11.06 2.12 4.44
C CYS A 38 -12.41 2.68 4.88
N GLY A 39 -12.60 4.01 4.90
CA GLY A 39 -13.88 4.68 5.17
C GLY A 39 -14.85 4.63 4.00
N ILE A 40 -14.36 4.68 2.76
CA ILE A 40 -15.12 4.36 1.56
C ILE A 40 -15.50 2.89 1.60
N LYS A 41 -14.57 1.97 1.91
CA LYS A 41 -14.90 0.55 2.16
C LYS A 41 -15.92 0.39 3.31
N LEU A 42 -15.79 1.15 4.41
CA LEU A 42 -16.67 1.12 5.58
C LEU A 42 -18.07 1.67 5.29
N ILE A 43 -18.18 2.80 4.58
CA ILE A 43 -19.44 3.45 4.22
C ILE A 43 -20.12 2.69 3.08
N ILE A 44 -19.36 2.20 2.10
CA ILE A 44 -19.86 1.31 1.05
C ILE A 44 -20.39 0.02 1.67
N LEU A 45 -19.64 -0.69 2.52
CA LEU A 45 -20.15 -1.91 3.16
C LEU A 45 -21.34 -1.67 4.12
N LEU A 46 -21.34 -0.58 4.88
CA LEU A 46 -22.48 -0.22 5.74
C LEU A 46 -23.74 0.15 4.94
N LEU A 47 -23.58 0.64 3.71
CA LEU A 47 -24.71 1.00 2.84
C LEU A 47 -25.13 -0.13 1.89
N TYR A 48 -24.22 -1.03 1.50
CA TYR A 48 -24.49 -2.18 0.62
C TYR A 48 -25.26 -3.32 1.30
N GLY A 49 -25.34 -3.36 2.63
CA GLY A 49 -26.17 -4.34 3.35
C GLY A 49 -27.70 -4.17 3.19
N HIS A 50 -28.19 -3.27 2.33
CA HIS A 50 -29.62 -3.09 2.08
C HIS A 50 -29.89 -2.87 0.57
N PRO A 51 -30.83 -3.61 -0.03
CA PRO A 51 -30.87 -3.76 -1.48
C PRO A 51 -31.39 -2.52 -2.21
N SER A 52 -30.71 -2.16 -3.30
CA SER A 52 -31.14 -1.35 -4.46
C SER A 52 -31.44 0.17 -4.31
N LEU A 53 -32.03 0.67 -3.22
CA LEU A 53 -32.41 2.10 -3.10
C LEU A 53 -31.28 3.05 -2.62
N LYS A 54 -30.16 2.52 -2.11
CA LYS A 54 -29.09 3.30 -1.48
C LYS A 54 -27.97 3.73 -2.42
N ILE A 55 -27.92 3.26 -3.66
CA ILE A 55 -26.80 3.57 -4.58
C ILE A 55 -26.78 5.07 -4.91
N LEU A 56 -27.95 5.64 -5.22
CA LEU A 56 -28.06 7.07 -5.53
C LEU A 56 -27.70 7.95 -4.33
N GLU A 57 -28.18 7.61 -3.13
CA GLU A 57 -27.81 8.31 -1.89
C GLU A 57 -26.32 8.23 -1.59
N THR A 58 -25.71 7.07 -1.85
CA THR A 58 -24.26 6.84 -1.68
C THR A 58 -23.46 7.73 -2.64
N ILE A 59 -23.85 7.77 -3.92
CA ILE A 59 -23.19 8.63 -4.92
C ILE A 59 -23.34 10.11 -4.56
N LEU A 60 -24.54 10.54 -4.18
CA LEU A 60 -24.81 11.92 -3.76
C LEU A 60 -24.02 12.31 -2.50
N TYR A 61 -23.89 11.40 -1.54
CA TYR A 61 -23.07 11.59 -0.34
C TYR A 61 -21.60 11.79 -0.70
N PHE A 62 -21.03 10.93 -1.54
CA PHE A 62 -19.64 11.07 -1.98
C PHE A 62 -19.39 12.36 -2.76
N ALA A 63 -20.29 12.71 -3.68
CA ALA A 63 -20.21 13.96 -4.42
C ALA A 63 -20.25 15.18 -3.47
N SER A 64 -21.17 15.17 -2.50
CA SER A 64 -21.32 16.26 -1.52
C SER A 64 -20.09 16.40 -0.62
N CYS A 65 -19.54 15.29 -0.12
CA CYS A 65 -18.31 15.29 0.67
C CYS A 65 -17.11 15.82 -0.15
N TRP A 66 -16.99 15.39 -1.40
CA TRP A 66 -15.90 15.82 -2.27
C TRP A 66 -15.98 17.32 -2.58
N ILE A 67 -17.16 17.82 -2.97
CA ILE A 67 -17.40 19.25 -3.23
C ILE A 67 -17.13 20.07 -1.97
N GLY A 68 -17.62 19.62 -0.80
CA GLY A 68 -17.41 20.29 0.47
C GLY A 68 -15.92 20.42 0.83
N SER A 69 -15.15 19.33 0.70
CA SER A 69 -13.71 19.36 0.94
C SER A 69 -12.94 20.19 -0.08
N ALA A 70 -13.29 20.11 -1.37
CA ALA A 70 -12.65 20.91 -2.41
C ALA A 70 -12.86 22.41 -2.14
N ARG A 71 -14.08 22.82 -1.79
CA ARG A 71 -14.41 24.21 -1.44
C ARG A 71 -13.69 24.67 -0.17
N TRP A 72 -13.59 23.80 0.85
CA TRP A 72 -12.85 24.12 2.08
C TRP A 72 -11.35 24.34 1.81
N ILE A 73 -10.71 23.45 1.05
CA ILE A 73 -9.29 23.58 0.68
C ILE A 73 -9.08 24.85 -0.16
N GLY A 74 -10.00 25.14 -1.09
CA GLY A 74 -9.96 26.36 -1.91
C GLY A 74 -10.04 27.64 -1.08
N ASN A 75 -10.89 27.67 -0.03
CA ASN A 75 -11.02 28.83 0.85
C ASN A 75 -9.87 28.98 1.85
N CYS A 76 -9.33 27.88 2.38
CA CYS A 76 -8.23 27.93 3.35
C CYS A 76 -6.86 28.20 2.68
N GLY A 77 -6.71 27.83 1.41
CA GLY A 77 -5.44 27.85 0.71
C GLY A 77 -4.52 26.72 1.18
N PHE A 78 -4.07 25.88 0.24
CA PHE A 78 -3.07 24.86 0.50
C PHE A 78 -2.01 24.90 -0.60
N SER A 79 -0.79 25.26 -0.22
CA SER A 79 0.33 25.43 -1.15
C SER A 79 1.59 24.79 -0.57
N ILE A 80 2.56 24.52 -1.43
CA ILE A 80 3.89 24.04 -1.08
C ILE A 80 4.89 25.11 -1.50
N GLY A 81 5.68 25.60 -0.54
CA GLY A 81 6.78 26.53 -0.77
C GLY A 81 8.13 25.83 -0.89
N ILE A 82 9.17 26.59 -1.26
CA ILE A 82 10.55 26.11 -1.20
C ILE A 82 11.04 25.94 0.25
N ASP A 83 10.52 26.77 1.16
CA ASP A 83 10.85 26.75 2.60
C ASP A 83 10.42 25.45 3.28
N ASP A 84 9.36 24.80 2.77
CA ASP A 84 8.84 23.52 3.28
C ASP A 84 9.83 22.35 3.10
N VAL A 85 10.79 22.53 2.18
CA VAL A 85 11.79 21.53 1.77
C VAL A 85 13.22 21.95 2.18
N GLN A 86 13.37 23.12 2.79
CA GLN A 86 14.66 23.62 3.21
C GLN A 86 15.19 22.85 4.44
N PRO A 87 16.37 22.22 4.36
CA PRO A 87 16.97 21.55 5.51
C PRO A 87 17.46 22.56 6.55
N LYS A 88 17.15 22.31 7.83
CA LYS A 88 17.76 23.04 8.95
C LYS A 88 19.26 22.71 9.05
N LYS A 89 20.07 23.66 9.54
CA LYS A 89 21.52 23.44 9.75
C LYS A 89 21.80 22.20 10.60
N GLU A 90 21.07 22.01 11.69
CA GLU A 90 21.18 20.83 12.56
C GLU A 90 21.00 19.51 11.80
N LEU A 91 20.06 19.46 10.84
CA LEU A 91 19.82 18.27 10.02
C LEU A 91 20.97 18.06 9.02
N SER A 92 21.48 19.14 8.43
CA SER A 92 22.63 19.11 7.52
C SER A 92 23.89 18.60 8.22
N ASP A 93 24.15 19.07 9.44
CA ASP A 93 25.31 18.66 10.24
C ASP A 93 25.21 17.20 10.67
N LYS A 94 24.04 16.78 11.16
CA LYS A 94 23.77 15.36 11.49
C LYS A 94 23.92 14.45 10.28
N LYS A 95 23.36 14.85 9.14
CA LYS A 95 23.51 14.14 7.87
C LYS A 95 24.98 14.01 7.48
N GLY A 96 25.74 15.11 7.55
CA GLY A 96 27.17 15.13 7.22
C GLY A 96 27.95 14.10 8.05
N LYS A 97 27.74 14.10 9.38
CA LYS A 97 28.36 13.13 10.30
C LYS A 97 27.97 11.70 9.96
N LEU A 98 26.69 11.44 9.74
CA LEU A 98 26.18 10.10 9.44
C LEU A 98 26.76 9.56 8.14
N ILE A 99 26.89 10.38 7.10
CA ILE A 99 27.49 9.98 5.82
C ILE A 99 28.99 9.73 6.01
N SER A 100 29.73 10.61 6.69
CA SER A 100 31.17 10.42 6.90
C SER A 100 31.48 9.16 7.70
N GLU A 101 30.76 8.91 8.80
CA GLU A 101 30.95 7.73 9.64
C GLU A 101 30.73 6.44 8.85
N ASN A 102 29.65 6.38 8.06
CA ASN A 102 29.35 5.18 7.28
C ASN A 102 30.26 5.02 6.04
N TYR A 103 30.81 6.11 5.49
CA TYR A 103 31.84 6.02 4.45
C TYR A 103 33.11 5.36 4.99
N GLU A 104 33.50 5.67 6.23
CA GLU A 104 34.62 4.98 6.87
C GLU A 104 34.32 3.50 7.10
N VAL A 105 33.10 3.15 7.53
CA VAL A 105 32.69 1.74 7.64
C VAL A 105 32.77 1.02 6.29
N CYS A 106 32.36 1.68 5.21
CA CYS A 106 32.49 1.12 3.86
C CYS A 106 33.95 0.94 3.45
N ASN A 107 34.82 1.90 3.77
CA ASN A 107 36.26 1.80 3.49
C ASN A 107 36.89 0.62 4.24
N VAL A 108 36.54 0.41 5.50
CA VAL A 108 36.98 -0.76 6.28
C VAL A 108 36.56 -2.06 5.60
N LYS A 109 35.31 -2.17 5.12
CA LYS A 109 34.84 -3.36 4.39
C LYS A 109 35.53 -3.58 3.05
N ILE A 110 35.87 -2.50 2.34
CA ILE A 110 36.63 -2.58 1.10
C ILE A 110 38.06 -3.06 1.39
N ASN A 111 38.68 -2.61 2.48
CA ASN A 111 40.01 -3.06 2.90
C ASN A 111 40.00 -4.53 3.34
N GLU A 112 38.99 -4.97 4.12
CA GLU A 112 38.79 -6.38 4.46
C GLU A 112 38.66 -7.27 3.21
N PHE A 113 38.04 -6.76 2.14
CA PHE A 113 37.95 -7.45 0.86
C PHE A 113 39.31 -7.55 0.15
N HIS A 114 40.12 -6.48 0.14
CA HIS A 114 41.46 -6.51 -0.44
C HIS A 114 42.41 -7.43 0.34
N GLU A 115 42.25 -7.53 1.66
CA GLU A 115 43.01 -8.44 2.52
C GLU A 115 42.50 -9.89 2.48
N GLY A 116 41.36 -10.15 1.82
CA GLY A 116 40.74 -11.49 1.78
C GLY A 116 40.13 -11.95 3.11
N LYS A 117 39.92 -11.05 4.07
CA LYS A 117 39.36 -11.34 5.41
C LYS A 117 37.84 -11.17 5.50
N LEU A 118 37.19 -10.79 4.40
CA LEU A 118 35.75 -10.56 4.38
C LEU A 118 34.98 -11.87 4.64
N LYS A 119 34.06 -11.85 5.60
CA LYS A 119 33.15 -12.97 5.87
C LYS A 119 32.15 -13.11 4.73
N LEU A 120 32.15 -14.26 4.06
CA LEU A 120 31.26 -14.56 2.94
C LEU A 120 29.82 -14.81 3.40
N LYS A 121 28.85 -14.29 2.64
CA LYS A 121 27.44 -14.70 2.78
C LYS A 121 27.28 -16.11 2.17
N PRO A 122 26.42 -16.97 2.72
CA PRO A 122 26.22 -18.33 2.19
C PRO A 122 25.74 -18.27 0.74
N GLY A 123 26.41 -19.00 -0.15
CA GLY A 123 26.05 -19.06 -1.57
C GLY A 123 26.47 -17.86 -2.42
N CYS A 124 27.22 -16.90 -1.87
CA CYS A 124 27.71 -15.72 -2.60
C CYS A 124 29.24 -15.72 -2.74
N ASP A 125 29.73 -15.25 -3.88
CA ASP A 125 31.15 -14.95 -4.09
C ASP A 125 31.63 -13.81 -3.18
N SER A 126 32.95 -13.67 -3.01
CA SER A 126 33.55 -12.59 -2.23
C SER A 126 33.18 -11.20 -2.75
N ALA A 127 33.19 -11.01 -4.07
CA ALA A 127 32.84 -9.74 -4.70
C ALA A 127 31.36 -9.42 -4.50
N ARG A 128 30.46 -10.40 -4.70
CA ARG A 128 29.02 -10.20 -4.51
C ARG A 128 28.68 -9.95 -3.05
N THR A 129 29.32 -10.67 -2.13
CA THR A 129 29.16 -10.44 -0.69
C THR A 129 29.52 -9.00 -0.30
N LEU A 130 30.64 -8.47 -0.83
CA LEU A 130 31.02 -7.08 -0.58
C LEU A 130 29.95 -6.10 -1.07
N GLU A 131 29.47 -6.29 -2.29
CA GLU A 131 28.45 -5.43 -2.91
C GLU A 131 27.14 -5.46 -2.10
N ASP A 132 26.69 -6.63 -1.66
CA ASP A 132 25.48 -6.79 -0.85
C ASP A 132 25.65 -6.11 0.52
N VAL A 133 26.77 -6.33 1.21
CA VAL A 133 27.05 -5.73 2.52
C VAL A 133 27.12 -4.21 2.44
N ILE A 134 27.77 -3.65 1.41
CA ILE A 134 27.82 -2.21 1.22
C ILE A 134 26.43 -1.67 0.88
N THR A 135 25.67 -2.34 0.02
CA THR A 135 24.31 -1.92 -0.33
C THR A 135 23.40 -1.88 0.91
N ASP A 136 23.51 -2.88 1.79
CA ASP A 136 22.79 -2.91 3.07
C ASP A 136 23.14 -1.71 3.96
N ILE A 137 24.43 -1.36 4.07
CA ILE A 137 24.89 -0.20 4.85
C ILE A 137 24.34 1.11 4.26
N LEU A 138 24.45 1.28 2.95
CA LEU A 138 24.01 2.51 2.26
C LEU A 138 22.49 2.69 2.29
N ASN A 139 21.72 1.59 2.30
CA ASN A 139 20.27 1.64 2.49
C ASN A 139 19.90 2.10 3.89
N ARG A 140 20.61 1.64 4.93
CA ARG A 140 20.42 2.12 6.32
C ARG A 140 20.69 3.61 6.46
N ILE A 141 21.74 4.12 5.81
CA ILE A 141 22.04 5.56 5.79
C ILE A 141 20.83 6.37 5.33
N ARG A 142 20.20 5.95 4.23
CA ARG A 142 19.02 6.62 3.68
C ARG A 142 17.84 6.57 4.64
N GLU A 143 17.59 5.41 5.26
CA GLU A 143 16.50 5.26 6.23
C GLU A 143 16.69 6.14 7.46
N ASP A 144 17.89 6.18 8.02
CA ASP A 144 18.19 6.93 9.24
C ASP A 144 18.20 8.44 8.98
N ALA A 145 18.78 8.87 7.85
CA ALA A 145 18.66 10.25 7.37
C ALA A 145 17.19 10.63 7.13
N GLY A 146 16.38 9.71 6.60
CA GLY A 146 14.95 9.90 6.41
C GLY A 146 14.19 10.04 7.74
N LYS A 147 14.48 9.21 8.74
CA LYS A 147 13.86 9.30 10.07
C LYS A 147 14.18 10.62 10.75
N GLU A 148 15.46 11.04 10.74
CA GLU A 148 15.87 12.32 11.32
C GLU A 148 15.26 13.51 10.59
N CYS A 149 15.15 13.44 9.26
CA CYS A 149 14.45 14.44 8.46
C CYS A 149 12.98 14.59 8.90
N MET A 150 12.26 13.47 9.02
CA MET A 150 10.83 13.50 9.38
C MET A 150 10.58 14.02 10.80
N LYS A 151 11.51 13.82 11.74
CA LYS A 151 11.46 14.41 13.08
C LYS A 151 11.74 15.91 13.09
N GLY A 152 12.62 16.39 12.20
CA GLY A 152 13.05 17.79 12.14
C GLY A 152 12.04 18.75 11.48
N LEU A 153 11.11 18.21 10.68
CA LEU A 153 10.09 18.98 9.96
C LEU A 153 8.96 19.42 10.91
N PRO A 154 8.45 20.65 10.78
CA PRO A 154 7.34 21.12 11.60
C PRO A 154 6.04 20.37 11.26
N TRP A 155 5.18 20.16 12.25
CA TRP A 155 3.92 19.42 12.07
C TRP A 155 2.95 20.08 11.06
N ARG A 156 3.10 21.40 10.84
CA ARG A 156 2.31 22.20 9.90
C ARG A 156 2.85 22.19 8.46
N ASN A 157 3.94 21.48 8.21
CA ASN A 157 4.58 21.45 6.90
C ASN A 157 3.67 20.77 5.85
N SER A 158 3.47 21.41 4.70
CA SER A 158 2.53 20.93 3.66
C SER A 158 2.90 19.55 3.10
N PRO A 159 4.17 19.26 2.68
CA PRO A 159 4.57 17.93 2.21
C PRO A 159 4.41 16.85 3.28
N LEU A 160 4.70 17.18 4.55
CA LEU A 160 4.54 16.25 5.67
C LEU A 160 3.07 15.87 5.86
N ILE A 161 2.17 16.87 5.83
CA ILE A 161 0.72 16.66 5.91
C ILE A 161 0.27 15.78 4.73
N MET A 162 0.69 16.08 3.51
CA MET A 162 0.32 15.28 2.33
C MET A 162 0.76 13.82 2.45
N SER A 163 1.96 13.57 2.97
CA SER A 163 2.48 12.22 3.16
C SER A 163 1.80 11.47 4.30
N GLN A 164 1.50 12.12 5.42
CA GLN A 164 0.80 11.50 6.56
C GLN A 164 -0.69 11.27 6.29
N CYS A 165 -1.34 12.20 5.58
CA CYS A 165 -2.66 12.03 4.99
C CYS A 165 -2.63 11.09 3.79
N GLY A 166 -1.43 10.69 3.37
CA GLY A 166 -1.08 9.83 2.28
C GLY A 166 -1.51 10.32 0.89
N SER A 167 -2.10 11.49 0.69
CA SER A 167 -2.60 11.92 -0.63
C SER A 167 -1.56 11.71 -1.76
N LYS A 168 -0.44 12.43 -1.67
CA LYS A 168 0.70 12.32 -2.60
C LYS A 168 2.00 12.60 -1.84
N GLY A 169 3.03 11.81 -2.14
CA GLY A 169 4.33 11.90 -1.48
C GLY A 169 4.53 10.83 -0.41
N SER A 170 5.55 10.00 -0.62
CA SER A 170 6.01 9.07 0.41
C SER A 170 7.00 9.78 1.35
N PRO A 171 7.21 9.28 2.58
CA PRO A 171 8.27 9.77 3.47
C PRO A 171 9.65 9.70 2.80
N ILE A 172 9.84 8.70 1.93
CA ILE A 172 11.03 8.51 1.12
C ILE A 172 11.23 9.69 0.17
N ASN A 173 10.20 10.11 -0.57
CA ASN A 173 10.33 11.22 -1.51
C ASN A 173 10.66 12.53 -0.78
N ILE A 174 10.08 12.76 0.40
CA ILE A 174 10.42 13.92 1.25
C ILE A 174 11.89 13.85 1.68
N SER A 175 12.35 12.68 2.13
CA SER A 175 13.74 12.46 2.49
C SER A 175 14.71 12.72 1.32
N GLN A 176 14.34 12.37 0.08
CA GLN A 176 15.17 12.65 -1.10
C GLN A 176 15.23 14.13 -1.45
N MET A 177 14.14 14.86 -1.24
CA MET A 177 14.11 16.30 -1.46
C MET A 177 14.95 17.07 -0.44
N VAL A 178 14.90 16.70 0.84
CA VAL A 178 15.52 17.44 1.95
C VAL A 178 16.88 16.86 2.37
N ALA A 179 16.97 15.55 2.60
CA ALA A 179 18.10 14.89 3.24
C ALA A 179 19.11 14.31 2.24
N CYS A 180 18.82 13.20 1.58
CA CYS A 180 19.71 12.59 0.57
C CYS A 180 18.92 11.69 -0.39
N VAL A 181 19.36 11.58 -1.64
CA VAL A 181 18.69 10.71 -2.62
C VAL A 181 18.95 9.23 -2.31
N GLY A 182 20.19 8.90 -1.92
CA GLY A 182 20.64 7.55 -1.55
C GLY A 182 21.31 6.78 -2.70
N GLN A 183 21.50 5.47 -2.51
CA GLN A 183 22.11 4.59 -3.50
C GLN A 183 21.26 4.46 -4.76
N GLN A 184 21.87 4.64 -5.94
CA GLN A 184 21.24 4.32 -7.22
C GLN A 184 21.62 2.90 -7.64
N SER A 185 20.63 2.04 -7.85
CA SER A 185 20.82 0.70 -8.42
C SER A 185 20.57 0.74 -9.93
N VAL A 186 21.25 -0.15 -10.66
CA VAL A 186 21.01 -0.45 -12.08
C VAL A 186 21.02 -1.98 -12.25
N GLY A 187 19.90 -2.56 -12.66
CA GLY A 187 19.77 -4.01 -12.87
C GLY A 187 19.94 -4.82 -11.58
N GLY A 188 19.44 -4.29 -10.46
CA GLY A 188 19.56 -4.93 -9.14
C GLY A 188 20.94 -4.86 -8.48
N HIS A 189 21.93 -4.22 -9.11
CA HIS A 189 23.29 -4.06 -8.58
C HIS A 189 23.64 -2.56 -8.49
N ARG A 190 24.73 -2.22 -7.78
CA ARG A 190 25.27 -0.84 -7.83
C ARG A 190 25.81 -0.51 -9.23
N ALA A 191 26.08 0.77 -9.50
CA ALA A 191 26.47 1.24 -10.82
C ALA A 191 27.61 0.37 -11.45
N PRO A 192 27.38 -0.23 -12.64
CA PRO A 192 28.37 -1.06 -13.29
C PRO A 192 29.57 -0.23 -13.77
N ASN A 193 30.68 -0.91 -14.09
CA ASN A 193 31.84 -0.26 -14.68
C ASN A 193 31.56 0.04 -16.15
N GLY A 194 31.30 1.31 -16.49
CA GLY A 194 31.12 1.74 -17.87
C GLY A 194 32.43 1.91 -18.64
N PHE A 195 33.54 2.14 -17.93
CA PHE A 195 34.91 2.18 -18.47
C PHE A 195 35.72 1.00 -17.93
N ILE A 196 36.94 0.83 -18.46
CA ILE A 196 37.90 -0.17 -17.97
C ILE A 196 38.12 0.04 -16.46
N ASP A 197 37.64 -0.91 -15.67
CA ASP A 197 37.72 -0.97 -14.20
C ASP A 197 37.17 0.24 -13.43
N ARG A 198 36.27 1.04 -14.01
CA ARG A 198 35.65 2.18 -13.30
C ARG A 198 34.29 2.54 -13.88
N SER A 199 33.46 3.20 -13.08
CA SER A 199 32.15 3.71 -13.49
C SER A 199 32.27 4.98 -14.34
N LEU A 200 33.03 5.98 -13.87
CA LEU A 200 33.27 7.26 -14.54
C LEU A 200 34.77 7.56 -14.66
N PRO A 201 35.20 8.38 -15.65
CA PRO A 201 36.60 8.76 -15.82
C PRO A 201 37.18 9.59 -14.67
N HIS A 202 36.30 10.22 -13.87
CA HIS A 202 36.68 11.05 -12.73
C HIS A 202 37.15 10.25 -11.50
N PHE A 203 36.89 8.94 -11.46
CA PHE A 203 37.30 8.08 -10.37
C PHE A 203 38.56 7.27 -10.73
N PRO A 204 39.42 6.96 -9.74
CA PRO A 204 40.57 6.11 -9.97
C PRO A 204 40.13 4.70 -10.38
N ARG A 205 41.01 3.99 -11.09
CA ARG A 205 40.75 2.61 -11.52
C ARG A 205 40.52 1.72 -10.29
N GLN A 206 39.60 0.76 -10.43
CA GLN A 206 39.20 -0.21 -9.41
C GLN A 206 38.60 0.40 -8.12
N SER A 207 38.20 1.67 -8.14
CA SER A 207 37.55 2.30 -6.99
C SER A 207 36.17 1.70 -6.72
N LYS A 208 35.97 1.15 -5.52
CA LYS A 208 34.70 0.60 -5.03
C LYS A 208 34.01 1.50 -3.98
N SER A 209 34.46 2.74 -3.85
CA SER A 209 33.89 3.69 -2.89
C SER A 209 32.40 3.93 -3.18
N PRO A 210 31.59 4.28 -2.16
CA PRO A 210 30.16 4.56 -2.36
C PRO A 210 29.90 5.61 -3.46
N ALA A 211 30.67 6.70 -3.47
CA ALA A 211 30.55 7.76 -4.47
C ALA A 211 30.91 7.29 -5.89
N ALA A 212 31.93 6.43 -6.04
CA ALA A 212 32.28 5.85 -7.34
C ALA A 212 31.22 4.87 -7.84
N LYS A 213 30.44 4.27 -6.94
CA LYS A 213 29.41 3.27 -7.26
C LYS A 213 27.98 3.81 -7.21
N GLY A 214 27.81 5.12 -7.37
CA GLY A 214 26.49 5.72 -7.57
C GLY A 214 25.69 6.01 -6.30
N PHE A 215 26.36 6.16 -5.15
CA PHE A 215 25.73 6.74 -3.97
C PHE A 215 25.61 8.25 -4.10
N VAL A 216 24.39 8.76 -4.00
CA VAL A 216 24.09 10.19 -4.07
C VAL A 216 23.87 10.72 -2.65
N ALA A 217 24.86 11.45 -2.16
CA ALA A 217 24.88 12.00 -0.81
C ALA A 217 24.06 13.28 -0.72
N ASN A 218 24.01 14.06 -1.80
CA ASN A 218 23.24 15.30 -1.85
C ASN A 218 21.72 15.06 -1.97
N SER A 219 20.94 16.07 -1.61
CA SER A 219 19.49 16.10 -1.80
C SER A 219 19.13 16.93 -3.04
N PHE A 220 17.88 16.84 -3.49
CA PHE A 220 17.42 17.68 -4.59
C PHE A 220 17.43 19.17 -4.23
N TYR A 221 17.24 19.51 -2.95
CA TYR A 221 17.36 20.89 -2.48
C TYR A 221 18.80 21.41 -2.55
N SER A 222 19.78 20.64 -2.07
CA SER A 222 21.19 21.06 -2.09
C SER A 222 21.78 21.11 -3.50
N GLY A 223 21.14 20.42 -4.45
CA GLY A 223 21.65 20.22 -5.80
C GLY A 223 22.59 19.03 -5.87
N LEU A 224 22.61 18.38 -7.03
CA LEU A 224 23.46 17.21 -7.31
C LEU A 224 24.77 17.65 -7.97
N THR A 225 25.87 17.01 -7.60
CA THR A 225 27.12 17.14 -8.34
C THR A 225 27.00 16.49 -9.73
N PRO A 226 27.85 16.85 -10.71
CA PRO A 226 27.75 16.27 -12.06
C PRO A 226 27.83 14.74 -12.10
N THR A 227 28.65 14.13 -11.23
CA THR A 227 28.76 12.67 -11.10
C THR A 227 27.49 12.06 -10.50
N GLU A 228 26.95 12.66 -9.44
CA GLU A 228 25.69 12.23 -8.82
C GLU A 228 24.50 12.37 -9.78
N PHE A 229 24.43 13.47 -10.53
CA PHE A 229 23.40 13.69 -11.54
C PHE A 229 23.44 12.60 -12.61
N PHE A 230 24.63 12.24 -13.09
CA PHE A 230 24.78 11.16 -14.06
C PHE A 230 24.38 9.79 -13.51
N PHE A 231 24.71 9.47 -12.26
CA PHE A 231 24.23 8.23 -11.64
C PHE A 231 22.72 8.23 -11.41
N HIS A 232 22.14 9.39 -11.09
CA HIS A 232 20.69 9.52 -10.93
C HIS A 232 19.95 9.31 -12.26
N THR A 233 20.47 9.82 -13.37
CA THR A 233 19.87 9.58 -14.70
C THR A 233 19.97 8.12 -15.13
N MET A 234 21.03 7.40 -14.75
CA MET A 234 21.13 5.94 -14.95
C MET A 234 19.99 5.19 -14.26
N GLY A 235 19.75 5.45 -12.97
CA GLY A 235 18.64 4.83 -12.23
C GLY A 235 17.26 5.25 -12.77
N GLY A 236 17.12 6.51 -13.17
CA GLY A 236 15.89 7.00 -13.80
C GLY A 236 15.55 6.28 -15.12
N ARG A 237 16.56 5.98 -15.95
CA ARG A 237 16.37 5.25 -17.20
C ARG A 237 15.92 3.81 -16.98
N GLU A 238 16.45 3.13 -15.96
CA GLU A 238 15.99 1.78 -15.60
C GLU A 238 14.49 1.78 -15.31
N GLY A 239 13.99 2.72 -14.49
CA GLY A 239 12.56 2.81 -14.19
C GLY A 239 11.66 3.03 -15.42
N LEU A 240 12.12 3.85 -16.38
CA LEU A 240 11.39 4.06 -17.64
C LEU A 240 11.34 2.80 -18.51
N VAL A 241 12.48 2.12 -18.63
CA VAL A 241 12.58 0.88 -19.43
C VAL A 241 11.79 -0.24 -18.78
N ASP A 242 11.90 -0.42 -17.46
CA ASP A 242 11.19 -1.46 -16.72
C ASP A 242 9.67 -1.33 -16.85
N THR A 243 9.16 -0.10 -16.81
CA THR A 243 7.72 0.15 -16.99
C THR A 243 7.25 -0.23 -18.39
N ALA A 244 8.05 0.08 -19.41
CA ALA A 244 7.73 -0.24 -20.80
C ALA A 244 7.79 -1.76 -21.08
N VAL A 245 8.80 -2.46 -20.56
CA VAL A 245 9.03 -3.88 -20.85
C VAL A 245 8.09 -4.79 -20.04
N LYS A 246 7.94 -4.56 -18.73
CA LYS A 246 7.16 -5.46 -17.85
C LYS A 246 5.66 -5.48 -18.18
N THR A 247 5.16 -4.44 -18.83
CA THR A 247 3.74 -4.35 -19.26
C THR A 247 3.40 -5.41 -20.31
N ALA A 248 4.31 -5.71 -21.23
CA ALA A 248 4.06 -6.71 -22.28
C ALA A 248 3.90 -8.12 -21.70
N ASP A 249 4.81 -8.52 -20.79
CA ASP A 249 4.80 -9.84 -20.18
C ASP A 249 3.59 -10.05 -19.27
N THR A 250 3.30 -9.07 -18.41
CA THR A 250 2.15 -9.13 -17.49
C THR A 250 0.83 -9.15 -18.26
N GLY A 251 0.70 -8.33 -19.32
CA GLY A 251 -0.49 -8.31 -20.17
C GLY A 251 -0.69 -9.63 -20.95
N TYR A 252 0.40 -10.21 -21.46
CA TYR A 252 0.32 -11.50 -22.17
C TYR A 252 -0.03 -12.65 -21.22
N MET A 253 0.59 -12.71 -20.03
CA MET A 253 0.24 -13.67 -18.99
C MET A 253 -1.24 -13.55 -18.61
N PHE A 254 -1.71 -12.33 -18.36
CA PHE A 254 -3.12 -12.07 -18.04
C PHE A 254 -4.05 -12.53 -19.17
N ARG A 255 -3.74 -12.21 -20.43
CA ARG A 255 -4.53 -12.66 -21.59
C ARG A 255 -4.62 -14.18 -21.68
N ARG A 256 -3.52 -14.90 -21.43
CA ARG A 256 -3.50 -16.37 -21.43
C ARG A 256 -4.39 -16.94 -20.33
N LEU A 257 -4.34 -16.37 -19.13
CA LEU A 257 -5.18 -16.81 -18.02
C LEU A 257 -6.66 -16.54 -18.29
N ILE A 258 -7.01 -15.34 -18.75
CA ILE A 258 -8.40 -15.02 -19.11
C ILE A 258 -8.92 -15.96 -20.20
N LYS A 259 -8.14 -16.21 -21.25
CA LYS A 259 -8.56 -17.15 -22.31
C LYS A 259 -8.66 -18.61 -21.86
N ALA A 260 -7.99 -18.99 -20.78
CA ALA A 260 -8.13 -20.32 -20.20
C ALA A 260 -9.32 -20.45 -19.24
N LEU A 261 -9.76 -19.33 -18.64
CA LEU A 261 -10.75 -19.32 -17.57
C LEU A 261 -12.09 -18.67 -17.96
N GLU A 262 -12.20 -18.08 -19.15
CA GLU A 262 -13.43 -17.38 -19.61
C GLU A 262 -14.65 -18.29 -19.77
N ASP A 263 -14.41 -19.59 -19.95
CA ASP A 263 -15.47 -20.60 -20.10
C ASP A 263 -16.00 -21.14 -18.76
N LEU A 264 -15.42 -20.71 -17.63
CA LEU A 264 -15.83 -21.18 -16.31
C LEU A 264 -17.06 -20.40 -15.82
N PHE A 265 -18.05 -21.13 -15.31
CA PHE A 265 -19.25 -20.55 -14.72
C PHE A 265 -19.73 -21.39 -13.54
N ILE A 266 -20.55 -20.77 -12.68
CA ILE A 266 -21.09 -21.38 -11.47
C ILE A 266 -22.53 -21.84 -11.77
N HIS A 267 -22.82 -23.11 -11.48
CA HIS A 267 -24.18 -23.65 -11.54
C HIS A 267 -24.97 -23.34 -10.26
N TYR A 268 -26.30 -23.52 -10.31
CA TYR A 268 -27.20 -23.28 -9.16
C TYR A 268 -26.87 -24.11 -7.91
N ASP A 269 -26.13 -25.20 -8.05
CA ASP A 269 -25.62 -26.05 -6.97
C ASP A 269 -24.27 -25.59 -6.40
N ASN A 270 -23.79 -24.40 -6.79
CA ASN A 270 -22.49 -23.80 -6.42
C ASN A 270 -21.25 -24.57 -6.91
N THR A 271 -21.43 -25.52 -7.83
CA THR A 271 -20.34 -26.20 -8.50
C THR A 271 -19.82 -25.35 -9.67
N VAL A 272 -18.52 -25.42 -9.94
CA VAL A 272 -17.88 -24.69 -11.05
C VAL A 272 -17.66 -25.63 -12.22
N TRP A 273 -18.23 -25.28 -13.37
CA TRP A 273 -18.19 -26.10 -14.58
C TRP A 273 -17.40 -25.40 -15.69
N ASN A 274 -16.90 -26.21 -16.61
CA ASN A 274 -16.43 -25.74 -17.91
C ASN A 274 -17.56 -25.81 -18.95
N ALA A 275 -17.38 -25.11 -20.08
CA ALA A 275 -18.33 -25.13 -21.20
C ALA A 275 -18.53 -26.52 -21.85
N SER A 276 -17.64 -27.49 -21.61
CA SER A 276 -17.73 -28.86 -22.13
C SER A 276 -18.52 -29.81 -21.23
N GLY A 277 -19.05 -29.35 -20.09
CA GLY A 277 -19.81 -30.18 -19.15
C GLY A 277 -18.95 -30.91 -18.09
N GLY A 278 -17.68 -30.55 -17.94
CA GLY A 278 -16.78 -31.07 -16.92
C GLY A 278 -16.78 -30.22 -15.65
N ILE A 279 -16.87 -30.87 -14.49
CA ILE A 279 -16.80 -30.24 -13.17
C ILE A 279 -15.34 -29.93 -12.84
N VAL A 280 -15.05 -28.67 -12.53
CA VAL A 280 -13.70 -28.18 -12.16
C VAL A 280 -13.56 -28.07 -10.64
N GLN A 281 -14.57 -27.52 -9.95
CA GLN A 281 -14.64 -27.47 -8.49
C GLN A 281 -16.04 -27.88 -8.03
N PHE A 282 -16.11 -28.68 -6.96
CA PHE A 282 -17.39 -29.09 -6.37
C PHE A 282 -18.06 -27.97 -5.56
N LEU A 283 -17.27 -27.05 -5.01
CA LEU A 283 -17.75 -25.88 -4.31
C LEU A 283 -16.85 -24.71 -4.69
N TYR A 284 -17.44 -23.64 -5.21
CA TYR A 284 -16.69 -22.43 -5.57
C TYR A 284 -15.87 -21.92 -4.39
N GLY A 285 -14.56 -21.74 -4.57
CA GLY A 285 -13.70 -21.17 -3.52
C GLY A 285 -13.58 -22.02 -2.23
N ASP A 286 -13.98 -23.30 -2.27
CA ASP A 286 -14.12 -24.21 -1.12
C ASP A 286 -15.15 -23.79 -0.05
N ASP A 287 -15.66 -22.55 -0.08
CA ASP A 287 -16.61 -22.00 0.89
C ASP A 287 -17.93 -21.51 0.25
N GLY A 288 -17.99 -21.40 -1.07
CA GLY A 288 -19.15 -20.93 -1.82
C GLY A 288 -19.37 -19.41 -1.75
N MET A 289 -18.39 -18.65 -1.26
CA MET A 289 -18.57 -17.22 -0.95
C MET A 289 -17.91 -16.32 -1.99
N ASP A 290 -18.58 -15.22 -2.38
CA ASP A 290 -18.01 -14.24 -3.30
C ASP A 290 -17.01 -13.30 -2.57
N PRO A 291 -15.73 -13.23 -3.01
CA PRO A 291 -14.75 -12.28 -2.47
C PRO A 291 -15.18 -10.81 -2.53
N VAL A 292 -16.12 -10.43 -3.39
CA VAL A 292 -16.68 -9.08 -3.46
C VAL A 292 -17.57 -8.77 -2.26
N GLU A 293 -18.28 -9.77 -1.74
CA GLU A 293 -19.19 -9.64 -0.59
C GLU A 293 -18.48 -9.87 0.75
N MET A 294 -17.30 -10.50 0.73
CA MET A 294 -16.48 -10.71 1.93
C MET A 294 -16.03 -9.41 2.59
N GLU A 295 -16.22 -9.33 3.91
CA GLU A 295 -15.91 -8.12 4.68
C GLU A 295 -14.45 -8.07 5.18
N GLY A 296 -13.85 -9.23 5.45
CA GLY A 296 -12.54 -9.38 6.05
C GLY A 296 -11.39 -9.02 5.12
N ASN A 297 -10.35 -8.39 5.65
CA ASN A 297 -9.11 -8.17 4.87
C ASN A 297 -8.31 -9.46 4.66
N SER A 298 -8.57 -10.50 5.46
CA SER A 298 -7.92 -11.81 5.40
C SER A 298 -8.72 -12.84 4.60
N GLY A 299 -9.82 -12.43 3.95
CA GLY A 299 -10.79 -13.35 3.33
C GLY A 299 -11.84 -13.86 4.31
N ASP A 300 -11.98 -13.26 5.50
CA ASP A 300 -13.05 -13.63 6.42
C ASP A 300 -14.41 -13.18 5.89
N PRO A 301 -15.45 -14.04 5.88
CA PRO A 301 -16.78 -13.67 5.39
C PRO A 301 -17.38 -12.48 6.16
N LEU A 302 -17.25 -12.47 7.50
CA LEU A 302 -17.87 -11.48 8.38
C LEU A 302 -16.86 -10.86 9.34
N ASN A 303 -16.91 -9.55 9.50
CA ASN A 303 -16.13 -8.85 10.51
C ASN A 303 -16.96 -8.63 11.79
N PHE A 304 -16.93 -9.60 12.71
CA PHE A 304 -17.71 -9.55 13.96
C PHE A 304 -17.39 -8.32 14.81
N GLY A 305 -16.13 -7.86 14.84
CA GLY A 305 -15.75 -6.66 15.57
C GLY A 305 -16.44 -5.41 15.03
N ARG A 306 -16.54 -5.30 13.70
CA ARG A 306 -17.28 -4.21 13.03
C ARG A 306 -18.77 -4.30 13.28
N LEU A 307 -19.34 -5.50 13.20
CA LEU A 307 -20.77 -5.74 13.44
C LEU A 307 -21.15 -5.35 14.87
N LEU A 308 -20.34 -5.73 15.86
CA LEU A 308 -20.54 -5.35 17.26
C LEU A 308 -20.53 -3.83 17.43
N MET A 309 -19.53 -3.14 16.85
CA MET A 309 -19.48 -1.66 16.90
C MET A 309 -20.70 -1.01 16.25
N ASN A 310 -21.22 -1.57 15.16
CA ASN A 310 -22.41 -1.08 14.50
C ASN A 310 -23.65 -1.26 15.41
N VAL A 311 -23.81 -2.44 16.00
CA VAL A 311 -24.91 -2.76 16.92
C VAL A 311 -24.88 -1.86 18.15
N GLU A 312 -23.70 -1.66 18.76
CA GLU A 312 -23.51 -0.74 19.89
C GLU A 312 -23.92 0.70 19.53
N ALA A 313 -23.64 1.14 18.31
CA ALA A 313 -23.97 2.48 17.84
C ALA A 313 -25.46 2.65 17.50
N THR A 314 -26.09 1.66 16.86
CA THR A 314 -27.51 1.70 16.48
C THR A 314 -28.44 1.45 17.66
N CYS A 315 -28.03 0.56 18.57
CA CYS A 315 -28.80 0.10 19.71
C CYS A 315 -28.01 0.33 21.01
N PRO A 316 -27.82 1.59 21.44
CA PRO A 316 -27.13 1.88 22.68
C PRO A 316 -27.90 1.29 23.87
N ALA A 317 -27.18 0.71 24.83
CA ALA A 317 -27.75 0.12 26.03
C ALA A 317 -28.49 1.18 26.86
N ARG A 318 -29.81 1.31 26.67
CA ARG A 318 -30.67 2.24 27.43
C ARG A 318 -31.05 1.68 28.80
N GLY A 319 -30.06 1.27 29.59
CA GLY A 319 -30.26 0.78 30.95
C GLY A 319 -30.95 -0.59 31.06
N ASN A 320 -31.07 -1.34 29.96
CA ASN A 320 -31.59 -2.70 29.98
C ASN A 320 -30.57 -3.65 30.61
N LYS A 321 -31.05 -4.63 31.40
CA LYS A 321 -30.20 -5.71 31.95
C LYS A 321 -29.53 -6.45 30.80
N TYR A 322 -28.22 -6.69 30.92
CA TYR A 322 -27.50 -7.60 30.04
C TYR A 322 -28.06 -9.00 30.21
N LEU A 323 -28.30 -9.66 29.09
CA LEU A 323 -28.65 -11.07 29.07
C LEU A 323 -27.40 -11.88 29.34
N SER A 324 -27.51 -12.89 30.19
CA SER A 324 -26.46 -13.88 30.39
C SER A 324 -26.28 -14.73 29.12
N PRO A 325 -25.10 -15.33 28.89
CA PRO A 325 -24.86 -16.17 27.71
C PRO A 325 -25.88 -17.30 27.53
N GLN A 326 -26.43 -17.82 28.64
CA GLN A 326 -27.45 -18.86 28.66
C GLN A 326 -28.79 -18.34 28.12
N GLU A 327 -29.25 -17.18 28.60
CA GLU A 327 -30.49 -16.54 28.12
C GLU A 327 -30.39 -16.14 26.64
N ILE A 328 -29.20 -15.80 26.16
CA ILE A 328 -28.95 -15.53 24.74
C ILE A 328 -29.07 -16.82 23.92
N SER A 329 -28.43 -17.93 24.35
CA SER A 329 -28.52 -19.22 23.65
C SER A 329 -29.97 -19.69 23.54
N GLU A 330 -30.73 -19.62 24.63
CA GLU A 330 -32.15 -20.00 24.66
C GLU A 330 -33.01 -19.15 23.71
N MET A 331 -32.76 -17.83 23.65
CA MET A 331 -33.46 -16.96 22.72
C MET A 331 -33.09 -17.23 21.26
N VAL A 332 -31.80 -17.47 20.98
CA VAL A 332 -31.34 -17.80 19.63
C VAL A 332 -31.94 -19.13 19.19
N GLU A 333 -31.87 -20.17 20.01
CA GLU A 333 -32.47 -21.48 19.72
C GLU A 333 -33.98 -21.37 19.48
N LYS A 334 -34.69 -20.59 20.29
CA LYS A 334 -36.13 -20.33 20.10
C LYS A 334 -36.42 -19.58 18.80
N HIS A 335 -35.56 -18.64 18.40
CA HIS A 335 -35.73 -17.88 17.16
C HIS A 335 -35.41 -18.74 15.93
N VAL A 336 -34.34 -19.54 15.98
CA VAL A 336 -33.92 -20.47 14.92
C VAL A 336 -34.97 -21.57 14.72
N ALA A 337 -35.54 -22.11 15.81
CA ALA A 337 -36.64 -23.06 15.74
C ALA A 337 -37.89 -22.47 15.08
N GLY A 338 -38.14 -21.17 15.22
CA GLY A 338 -39.23 -20.44 14.56
C GLY A 338 -39.09 -20.34 13.03
N TYR A 339 -37.87 -20.44 12.51
CA TYR A 339 -37.58 -20.48 11.06
C TYR A 339 -37.52 -21.91 10.50
N GLY A 340 -37.86 -22.93 11.30
CA GLY A 340 -37.89 -24.33 10.86
C GLY A 340 -36.51 -24.95 10.62
N MET A 341 -35.43 -24.32 11.09
CA MET A 341 -34.08 -24.89 11.04
C MET A 341 -33.84 -25.70 12.30
N ASN A 342 -33.78 -27.03 12.13
CA ASN A 342 -33.37 -27.94 13.20
C ASN A 342 -31.83 -27.91 13.26
N PRO A 343 -31.19 -27.68 14.43
CA PRO A 343 -29.73 -27.57 14.52
C PRO A 343 -28.99 -28.85 14.08
N ASP A 344 -29.65 -30.00 14.07
CA ASP A 344 -29.11 -31.29 13.61
C ASP A 344 -29.41 -31.63 12.14
N LYS A 345 -30.17 -30.78 11.41
CA LYS A 345 -30.52 -31.01 10.00
C LYS A 345 -30.07 -29.82 9.15
N THR A 346 -28.90 -29.96 8.54
CA THR A 346 -28.43 -29.11 7.44
C THR A 346 -29.24 -29.35 6.15
N CYS A 347 -30.52 -28.99 6.14
CA CYS A 347 -31.31 -28.65 4.95
C CYS A 347 -32.76 -28.35 5.34
N SER A 348 -33.28 -27.21 4.90
CA SER A 348 -34.73 -26.98 4.89
C SER A 348 -35.41 -27.95 3.91
N GLU A 349 -36.64 -28.36 4.20
CA GLU A 349 -37.45 -29.27 3.35
C GLU A 349 -37.63 -28.77 1.90
N ALA A 350 -37.38 -27.47 1.66
CA ALA A 350 -37.34 -26.88 0.32
C ALA A 350 -36.25 -27.49 -0.59
N HIS A 351 -35.15 -27.99 -0.02
CA HIS A 351 -34.07 -28.63 -0.79
C HIS A 351 -34.36 -30.09 -1.17
N GLN A 352 -35.22 -30.79 -0.42
CA GLN A 352 -35.63 -32.17 -0.73
C GLN A 352 -36.66 -32.24 -1.86
N PHE A 353 -37.33 -31.13 -2.18
CA PHE A 353 -38.32 -31.10 -3.26
C PHE A 353 -37.68 -31.03 -4.66
N SER A 354 -36.45 -30.49 -4.78
CA SER A 354 -35.73 -30.44 -6.06
C SER A 354 -35.12 -31.79 -6.47
N GLU A 355 -34.84 -32.70 -5.52
CA GLU A 355 -34.36 -34.05 -5.82
C GLU A 355 -35.48 -35.02 -6.29
N LYS A 356 -36.76 -34.65 -6.17
CA LYS A 356 -37.90 -35.48 -6.60
C LYS A 356 -38.46 -35.16 -7.98
N ILE A 357 -37.86 -34.19 -8.69
CA ILE A 357 -38.28 -33.79 -10.05
C ILE A 357 -37.23 -34.15 -11.12
N LEU A 358 -36.14 -34.83 -10.74
CA LEU A 358 -35.35 -35.68 -11.66
C LEU A 358 -35.82 -37.13 -11.50
#